data_AF-A0A438VLP6-F1
#
_entry.id   AF-A0A438VLP6-F1
#
_cell.length_a   1.000
_cell.length_b   1.000
_cell.length_c   1.000
_cell.angle_alpha   90.00
_cell.angle_beta   90.00
_cell.angle_gamma   90.00
#
_symmetry.space_group_name_H-M   'P 1'
#
loop_
_entity.id
_entity.type
_entity.pdbx_description
1 polymer ?
#
loop_
_entity_poly.entity_id
_entity_poly.type
_entity_poly.pdbx_seq_one_letter_code
_entity_poly.pdbx_strand_id
1 'polypeptide(L)'
;NLIPKLKIAILHSQINAHDSEEIMLEFAKGNYQVLLCTSIVESGIHLPNANTIIIDNAQNFGLADLHQLRGRVGRGKKEGFCYFL
;
A
#
# COMPACT_ATOMS: atom_id res chain seq x y z
N ASN A 1 11.24 -17.83 -2.17
CA ASN A 1 10.57 -16.89 -3.10
C ASN A 1 9.14 -17.32 -3.33
N LEU A 2 8.17 -16.65 -2.69
CA LEU A 2 6.74 -16.97 -2.83
C LEU A 2 6.20 -16.59 -4.21
N ILE A 3 6.61 -15.45 -4.79
CA ILE A 3 6.20 -15.01 -6.13
C ILE A 3 7.39 -14.39 -6.87
N PRO A 4 8.20 -15.19 -7.61
CA PRO A 4 9.50 -14.75 -8.15
C PRO A 4 9.48 -13.61 -9.18
N LYS A 5 8.34 -13.37 -9.84
CA LYS A 5 8.21 -12.39 -10.93
C LYS A 5 7.76 -11.01 -10.46
N LEU A 6 7.46 -10.85 -9.18
CA LEU A 6 6.79 -9.67 -8.65
C LEU A 6 7.83 -8.65 -8.17
N LYS A 7 7.75 -7.42 -8.67
CA LYS A 7 8.60 -6.32 -8.21
C LYS A 7 7.96 -5.66 -7.01
N ILE A 8 8.70 -5.61 -5.91
CA ILE A 8 8.26 -5.07 -4.62
C ILE A 8 9.04 -3.79 -4.35
N ALA A 9 8.34 -2.69 -4.10
CA ALA A 9 8.91 -1.49 -3.50
C ALA A 9 8.69 -1.53 -1.99
N ILE A 10 9.61 -0.98 -1.22
CA ILE A 10 9.54 -0.88 0.24
C ILE A 10 9.41 0.59 0.61
N LEU A 11 8.46 0.92 1.51
CA LEU A 11 8.23 2.28 1.97
C LEU A 11 8.01 2.34 3.49
N HIS A 12 8.88 3.04 4.21
CA HIS A 12 8.77 3.22 5.66
C HIS A 12 9.42 4.54 6.10
N SER A 13 9.20 4.94 7.35
CA SER A 13 9.58 6.24 7.91
C SER A 13 11.08 6.58 7.93
N GLN A 14 11.96 5.63 7.61
CA GLN A 14 13.41 5.87 7.54
C GLN A 14 13.88 6.19 6.12
N ILE A 15 12.99 6.08 5.13
CA ILE A 15 13.26 6.53 3.77
C ILE A 15 13.07 8.04 3.73
N ASN A 16 13.99 8.76 3.10
CA ASN A 16 13.87 10.21 2.97
C ASN A 16 12.69 10.58 2.04
N ALA A 17 12.25 11.84 2.09
CA ALA A 17 11.08 12.28 1.34
C ALA A 17 11.26 12.18 -0.18
N HIS A 18 12.45 12.49 -0.70
CA HIS A 18 12.76 12.42 -2.13
C HIS A 18 12.61 10.99 -2.66
N ASP A 19 13.23 10.03 -1.98
CA ASP A 19 13.19 8.62 -2.38
C ASP A 19 11.78 8.05 -2.20
N SER A 20 11.05 8.52 -1.19
CA SER A 20 9.64 8.16 -0.97
C SER A 20 8.76 8.62 -2.14
N GLU A 21 8.92 9.86 -2.60
CA GLU A 21 8.21 10.38 -3.78
C GLU A 21 8.57 9.59 -5.06
N GLU A 22 9.84 9.28 -5.26
CA GLU A 22 10.29 8.51 -6.42
C GLU A 22 9.69 7.10 -6.42
N ILE A 23 9.74 6.38 -5.29
CA ILE A 23 9.11 5.06 -5.13
C ILE A 23 7.62 5.11 -5.45
N MET A 24 6.94 6.15 -4.96
CA MET A 24 5.51 6.35 -5.18
C MET A 24 5.18 6.61 -6.65
N LEU A 25 5.99 7.42 -7.35
CA LEU A 25 5.90 7.67 -8.79
C LEU A 25 6.07 6.38 -9.59
N GLU A 26 7.09 5.58 -9.27
CA GLU A 26 7.38 4.33 -9.97
C GLU A 26 6.29 3.26 -9.73
N PHE A 27 5.74 3.21 -8.51
CA PHE A 27 4.58 2.37 -8.22
C PHE A 27 3.34 2.82 -9.00
N ALA A 28 3.07 4.13 -9.06
CA ALA A 28 1.95 4.67 -9.83
C ALA A 28 2.05 4.38 -11.34
N LYS A 29 3.27 4.37 -11.90
CA LYS A 29 3.57 3.97 -13.29
C LYS A 29 3.45 2.46 -13.54
N GLY A 30 3.33 1.64 -12.49
CA GLY A 30 3.24 0.18 -12.58
C GLY A 30 4.59 -0.54 -12.67
N ASN A 31 5.70 0.17 -12.43
CA ASN A 31 7.04 -0.43 -12.44
C ASN A 31 7.26 -1.37 -11.25
N TYR A 32 6.49 -1.17 -10.17
CA TYR A 32 6.32 -2.09 -9.05
C TYR A 32 4.88 -2.60 -9.00
N GLN A 33 4.69 -3.87 -8.61
CA GLN A 33 3.36 -4.47 -8.49
C GLN A 33 2.88 -4.52 -7.03
N VAL A 34 3.81 -4.48 -6.08
CA VAL A 34 3.51 -4.43 -4.64
C VAL A 34 4.29 -3.29 -4.00
N LEU A 35 3.59 -2.52 -3.18
CA LEU A 35 4.16 -1.57 -2.24
C LEU A 35 4.06 -2.17 -0.84
N LEU A 36 5.20 -2.58 -0.28
CA LEU A 36 5.30 -3.07 1.10
C LEU A 36 5.59 -1.88 2.01
N CYS A 37 4.68 -1.57 2.92
CA CYS A 37 4.82 -0.39 3.77
C CYS A 37 4.42 -0.63 5.23
N THR A 38 5.00 0.17 6.12
CA THR A 38 4.49 0.32 7.49
C THR A 38 3.20 1.16 7.50
N SER A 39 2.40 1.06 8.56
CA SER A 39 1.22 1.90 8.75
C SER A 39 1.54 3.41 8.78
N ILE A 40 2.75 3.76 9.23
CA ILE A 40 3.31 5.11 9.27
C ILE A 40 3.89 5.45 7.89
N VAL A 41 3.05 5.46 6.87
CA VAL A 41 3.35 6.09 5.59
C VAL A 41 2.24 7.09 5.31
N GLU A 42 2.66 8.34 5.12
CA GLU A 42 1.91 9.59 5.22
C GLU A 42 0.46 9.56 4.75
N SER A 43 -0.39 10.23 5.55
CA SER A 43 -1.72 10.67 5.15
C SER A 43 -1.63 11.60 3.94
N GLY A 44 -2.08 11.13 2.78
CA GLY A 44 -2.10 11.95 1.55
C GLY A 44 -1.90 11.16 0.27
N ILE A 45 -1.38 9.94 0.40
CA ILE A 45 -1.10 9.08 -0.74
C ILE A 45 -2.40 8.52 -1.33
N HIS A 46 -2.76 9.03 -2.51
CA HIS A 46 -3.83 8.50 -3.34
C HIS A 46 -3.24 7.49 -4.32
N LEU A 47 -3.57 6.20 -4.15
CA LEU A 47 -3.14 5.11 -5.03
C LEU A 47 -4.32 4.63 -5.89
N PRO A 48 -4.71 5.38 -6.94
CA PRO A 48 -5.90 5.05 -7.74
C PRO A 48 -5.79 3.68 -8.41
N ASN A 49 -4.56 3.21 -8.65
CA ASN A 49 -4.28 1.94 -9.33
C ASN A 49 -4.20 0.75 -8.36
N ALA A 50 -4.14 0.99 -7.04
CA ALA A 50 -4.15 -0.08 -6.05
C ALA A 50 -5.59 -0.49 -5.72
N ASN A 51 -5.94 -1.73 -6.03
CA ASN A 51 -7.26 -2.29 -5.75
C ASN A 51 -7.27 -3.32 -4.61
N THR A 52 -6.11 -3.76 -4.14
CA THR A 52 -5.99 -4.79 -3.10
C THR A 52 -5.08 -4.30 -1.99
N ILE A 53 -5.51 -4.46 -0.74
CA ILE A 53 -4.68 -4.23 0.45
C ILE A 53 -4.68 -5.48 1.32
N ILE A 54 -3.50 -5.82 1.85
CA ILE A 54 -3.31 -6.87 2.84
C ILE A 54 -2.74 -6.18 4.07
N ILE A 55 -3.44 -6.30 5.19
CA ILE A 55 -3.00 -5.77 6.48
C ILE A 55 -2.56 -6.95 7.32
N ASP A 56 -1.25 -7.08 7.46
CA ASP A 56 -0.64 -8.06 8.34
C ASP A 56 -0.76 -7.62 9.80
N ASN A 57 -0.98 -8.59 10.70
CA ASN A 57 -1.21 -8.36 12.12
C ASN A 57 -2.34 -7.35 12.39
N ALA A 58 -3.49 -7.53 11.73
CA ALA A 58 -4.61 -6.59 11.80
C ALA A 58 -5.17 -6.40 13.23
N GLN A 59 -4.94 -7.36 14.14
CA GLN A 59 -5.29 -7.28 15.56
C GLN A 59 -4.59 -6.15 16.32
N ASN A 60 -3.48 -5.61 15.78
CA ASN A 60 -2.74 -4.52 16.39
C ASN A 60 -3.32 -3.13 16.02
N PHE A 61 -4.38 -3.07 15.23
CA PHE A 61 -4.98 -1.83 14.74
C PHE A 61 -6.36 -1.58 15.37
N GLY A 62 -6.69 -0.31 15.59
CA GLY A 62 -8.05 0.08 15.96
C GLY A 62 -9.02 -0.10 14.79
N LEU A 63 -10.31 -0.26 15.08
CA LEU A 63 -11.36 -0.37 14.05
C LEU A 63 -11.38 0.85 13.11
N ALA A 64 -11.15 2.05 13.66
CA ALA A 64 -11.06 3.28 12.88
C ALA A 64 -9.88 3.25 11.90
N ASP A 65 -8.71 2.75 12.33
CA ASP A 65 -7.51 2.64 11.48
C ASP A 65 -7.74 1.64 10.35
N LEU A 66 -8.26 0.45 10.66
CA LEU A 66 -8.60 -0.57 9.66
C LEU A 66 -9.62 -0.05 8.65
N HIS A 67 -10.62 0.71 9.11
CA HIS A 67 -11.62 1.33 8.24
C HIS A 67 -10.98 2.36 7.30
N GLN A 68 -10.07 3.20 7.80
CA GLN A 68 -9.33 4.17 6.98
C GLN A 68 -8.41 3.48 5.95
N LEU A 69 -7.68 2.43 6.37
CA LEU A 69 -6.80 1.64 5.50
C LEU A 69 -7.60 0.94 4.39
N ARG A 70 -8.73 0.31 4.73
CA ARG A 70 -9.68 -0.27 3.76
C ARG A 70 -10.13 0.77 2.72
N GLY A 71 -10.37 2.01 3.14
CA GLY A 71 -10.79 3.11 2.26
C GLY A 71 -9.72 3.62 1.27
N ARG A 72 -8.48 3.13 1.36
CA ARG A 72 -7.39 3.46 0.42
C ARG A 72 -7.44 2.64 -0.88
N VAL A 73 -8.20 1.54 -0.92
CA VAL A 73 -8.37 0.69 -2.12
C VAL A 73 -9.82 0.67 -2.60
N GLY A 74 -10.05 0.09 -3.79
CA GLY A 74 -11.41 -0.10 -4.32
C GLY A 74 -12.06 1.17 -4.89
N ARG A 75 -11.25 2.18 -5.26
CA ARG A 75 -11.74 3.44 -5.86
C ARG A 75 -11.90 3.39 -7.38
N GLY A 76 -11.53 2.28 -8.02
CA GLY A 76 -11.60 2.09 -9.46
C GLY A 76 -12.90 1.42 -9.93
N LYS A 77 -12.99 1.11 -11.23
CA LYS A 77 -14.12 0.37 -11.82
C LYS A 77 -14.13 -1.13 -11.47
N LYS A 78 -13.00 -1.66 -11.02
CA LYS A 78 -12.85 -3.06 -10.61
C LYS A 78 -13.10 -3.17 -9.11
N GLU A 79 -13.70 -4.28 -8.70
CA GLU A 79 -13.85 -4.61 -7.29
C GLU A 79 -12.50 -4.60 -6.56
N GLY A 80 -12.50 -4.01 -5.37
CA GLY A 80 -11.34 -3.93 -4.50
C GLY A 80 -11.43 -4.95 -3.38
N PHE A 81 -10.28 -5.48 -2.97
CA PHE A 81 -10.18 -6.49 -1.92
C PHE A 81 -9.38 -5.97 -0.73
N CYS A 82 -9.82 -6.33 0.47
CA CYS A 82 -9.14 -6.01 1.71
C CYS A 82 -9.06 -7.28 2.55
N TYR A 83 -7.83 -7.69 2.88
CA TYR A 83 -7.56 -8.86 3.70
C TYR A 83 -6.94 -8.43 5.03
N PHE A 84 -7.54 -8.86 6.13
CA PHE A 84 -7.00 -8.74 7.47
C PHE A 84 -6.40 -10.10 7.85
N LEU A 85 -5.11 -10.13 8.10
CA LEU A 85 -4.36 -11.33 8.50
C LEU A 85 -4.00 -11.25 9.99
#